data_AF-A0A0L8GGC7-F1
#
_entry.id   AF-A0A0L8GGC7-F1
#
_cell.length_a   1.000
_cell.length_b   1.000
_cell.length_c   1.000
_cell.angle_alpha   90.00
_cell.angle_beta   90.00
_cell.angle_gamma   90.00
#
_symmetry.space_group_name_H-M   'P 1'
#
loop_
_entity.id
_entity.type
_entity.pdbx_description
1 polymer ?
#
loop_
_entity_poly.entity_id
_entity_poly.type
_entity_poly.pdbx_seq_one_letter_code
_entity_poly.pdbx_strand_id
1 'polypeptide(L)'
;MIKIFQVHLKSQFIMNGVCVIWRGWIDLHRLDGIGCLEFDTERAEVEDAILREQTDQYNRRIRGFEERQRQFREQEVRRTEAEVHSHSSDASPSETSGSE
;
A
#
# COMPACT_ATOMS: atom_id res chain seq x y z
N MET A 1 47.17 37.97 -8.73
CA MET A 1 45.84 37.85 -9.35
C MET A 1 45.20 36.59 -8.79
N ILE A 2 44.26 36.73 -7.86
CA ILE A 2 43.58 35.58 -7.24
C ILE A 2 42.53 35.10 -8.26
N LYS A 3 42.69 33.89 -8.80
CA LYS A 3 41.66 33.23 -9.60
C LYS A 3 40.58 32.74 -8.65
N ILE A 4 39.34 33.21 -8.83
CA ILE A 4 38.18 32.68 -8.11
C ILE A 4 37.78 31.39 -8.82
N PHE A 5 37.91 30.26 -8.12
CA PHE A 5 37.48 28.96 -8.61
C PHE A 5 36.17 28.58 -7.90
N GLN A 6 35.06 28.62 -8.62
CA GLN A 6 33.74 28.23 -8.12
C GLN A 6 33.22 27.00 -8.85
N VAL A 7 32.65 26.05 -8.12
CA VAL A 7 31.97 24.86 -8.67
C VAL A 7 30.48 24.99 -8.44
N HIS A 8 29.70 24.82 -9.50
CA HIS A 8 28.24 24.79 -9.44
C HIS A 8 27.76 23.35 -9.36
N LEU A 9 26.77 23.11 -8.51
CA LEU A 9 26.22 21.80 -8.25
C LEU A 9 24.70 21.84 -8.41
N LYS A 10 24.16 20.77 -9.00
CA LYS A 10 22.72 20.51 -9.11
C LYS A 10 22.48 19.05 -8.73
N SER A 11 21.57 18.81 -7.80
CA SER A 11 21.17 17.47 -7.38
C SER A 11 19.66 17.38 -7.25
N GLN A 12 19.06 16.30 -7.72
CA GLN A 12 17.62 16.03 -7.57
C GLN A 12 17.44 14.83 -6.65
N PHE A 13 16.62 14.96 -5.62
CA PHE A 13 16.39 13.87 -4.66
C PHE A 13 15.06 14.04 -3.92
N ILE A 14 14.68 13.00 -3.18
CA ILE A 14 13.47 12.99 -2.35
C ILE A 14 13.90 13.19 -0.89
N MET A 15 13.39 14.24 -0.25
CA MET A 15 13.64 14.54 1.16
C MET A 15 12.34 14.41 1.94
N ASN A 16 12.25 13.43 2.85
CA ASN A 16 11.05 13.17 3.66
C ASN A 16 9.76 13.05 2.83
N GLY A 17 9.84 12.46 1.63
CA GLY A 17 8.70 12.31 0.71
C GLY A 17 8.46 13.51 -0.22
N VAL A 18 9.26 14.58 -0.14
CA VAL A 18 9.15 15.76 -1.01
C VAL A 18 10.23 15.72 -2.09
N CYS A 19 9.82 15.79 -3.37
CA CYS A 19 10.75 15.91 -4.49
C CYS A 19 11.35 17.32 -4.52
N VAL A 20 12.68 17.40 -4.45
CA VAL A 20 13.41 18.67 -4.43
C VAL A 20 14.59 18.68 -5.39
N ILE A 21 14.91 19.87 -5.89
CA ILE A 21 16.13 20.18 -6.61
C ILE A 21 17.00 21.04 -5.70
N TRP A 22 18.18 20.54 -5.34
CA TRP A 22 19.20 21.35 -4.72
C TRP A 22 20.07 22.01 -5.79
N ARG A 23 20.29 23.33 -5.63
CA ARG A 23 21.18 24.13 -6.47
C ARG A 23 22.09 24.95 -5.58
N GLY A 24 23.37 24.95 -5.89
CA GLY A 24 24.32 25.76 -5.15
C GLY A 24 25.66 25.86 -5.84
N TRP A 25 26.55 26.62 -5.21
CA TRP A 25 27.92 26.76 -5.63
C TRP A 25 28.85 26.71 -4.42
N ILE A 26 30.09 26.32 -4.66
CA ILE A 26 31.14 26.24 -3.64
C ILE A 26 32.40 26.92 -4.18
N ASP A 27 33.00 27.82 -3.40
CA ASP A 27 34.34 28.37 -3.61
C ASP A 27 35.39 27.29 -3.29
N LEU A 28 36.24 26.94 -4.25
CA LEU A 28 37.25 25.88 -4.06
C LEU A 28 38.42 26.28 -3.18
N HIS A 29 38.61 27.58 -2.93
CA HIS A 29 39.69 28.07 -2.10
C HIS A 29 39.26 28.17 -0.63
N ARG A 30 38.04 28.66 -0.38
CA ARG A 30 37.47 28.78 0.97
C ARG A 30 36.68 27.56 1.42
N LEU A 31 36.32 26.68 0.49
CA LEU A 31 35.46 25.51 0.70
C LEU A 31 34.12 25.87 1.35
N ASP A 32 33.63 27.08 1.08
CA ASP A 32 32.31 27.55 1.50
C ASP A 32 31.44 27.85 0.29
N GLY A 33 30.15 27.95 0.52
CA GLY A 33 29.20 28.02 -0.56
C GLY A 33 27.79 28.29 -0.06
N ILE A 34 26.91 28.53 -1.01
CA ILE A 34 25.49 28.75 -0.75
C ILE A 34 24.71 27.81 -1.67
N GLY A 35 23.63 27.25 -1.15
CA GLY A 35 22.67 26.52 -1.95
C GLY A 35 21.26 26.65 -1.39
N CYS A 36 20.28 26.45 -2.26
CA CYS A 36 18.87 26.43 -1.93
C CYS A 36 18.23 25.12 -2.40
N LEU A 37 17.09 24.80 -1.78
CA LEU A 37 16.21 23.73 -2.21
C LEU A 37 15.00 24.34 -2.91
N GLU A 38 14.70 23.82 -4.08
CA GLU A 38 13.52 24.17 -4.88
C GLU A 38 12.61 22.94 -4.95
N PHE A 39 11.30 23.14 -4.91
CA PHE A 39 10.35 22.05 -5.12
C PHE A 39 10.38 21.60 -6.58
N ASP A 40 10.49 20.29 -6.81
CA ASP A 40 10.47 19.70 -8.15
C ASP A 40 9.05 19.24 -8.48
N THR A 41 8.23 20.14 -9.03
CA THR A 41 6.82 19.85 -9.35
C THR A 41 6.67 18.74 -10.38
N GLU A 42 7.49 18.76 -11.44
CA GLU A 42 7.44 17.76 -12.51
C GLU A 42 7.72 16.37 -11.98
N ARG A 43 8.78 16.21 -11.16
CA ARG A 43 9.06 14.93 -10.53
C ARG A 43 8.02 14.55 -9.49
N ALA A 44 7.51 15.51 -8.70
CA ALA A 44 6.49 15.22 -7.71
C ALA A 44 5.22 14.62 -8.35
N GLU A 45 4.80 15.12 -9.52
CA GLU A 45 3.67 14.57 -10.26
C GLU A 45 3.92 13.14 -10.75
N VAL A 46 5.12 12.87 -11.28
CA VAL A 46 5.51 11.53 -11.75
C VAL A 46 5.57 10.54 -10.58
N GLU A 47 6.22 10.91 -9.48
CA GLU A 47 6.35 10.06 -8.29
C GLU A 47 4.98 9.83 -7.63
N ASP A 48 4.10 10.83 -7.58
CA ASP A 48 2.72 10.68 -7.08
C ASP A 48 1.90 9.74 -7.96
N ALA A 49 2.03 9.81 -9.29
CA ALA A 49 1.37 8.87 -10.20
C ALA A 49 1.84 7.42 -9.97
N ILE A 50 3.16 7.21 -9.82
CA ILE A 50 3.75 5.90 -9.52
C ILE A 50 3.26 5.39 -8.16
N LEU A 51 3.26 6.24 -7.13
CA LEU A 51 2.81 5.88 -5.79
C LEU A 51 1.33 5.46 -5.79
N ARG A 52 0.48 6.20 -6.50
CA ARG A 52 -0.94 5.88 -6.66
C ARG A 52 -1.13 4.54 -7.35
N GLU A 53 -0.39 4.31 -8.44
CA GLU A 53 -0.47 3.04 -9.16
C GLU A 53 -0.07 1.86 -8.26
N GLN A 54 1.04 1.98 -7.53
CA GLN A 54 1.48 0.93 -6.61
C GLN A 54 0.46 0.68 -5.50
N THR A 55 -0.13 1.75 -4.96
CA THR A 55 -1.16 1.68 -3.92
C THR A 55 -2.42 0.97 -4.44
N ASP A 56 -2.88 1.30 -5.64
CA ASP A 56 -4.03 0.67 -6.26
C ASP A 56 -3.79 -0.80 -6.56
N GLN A 57 -2.62 -1.14 -7.11
CA GLN A 57 -2.24 -2.53 -7.35
C GLN A 57 -2.21 -3.33 -6.04
N TYR A 58 -1.66 -2.75 -4.98
CA TYR A 58 -1.64 -3.38 -3.66
C TYR A 58 -3.06 -3.58 -3.10
N ASN A 59 -3.90 -2.56 -3.16
CA ASN A 59 -5.29 -2.62 -2.70
C ASN A 59 -6.11 -3.67 -3.46
N ARG A 60 -5.92 -3.81 -4.78
CA ARG A 60 -6.58 -4.85 -5.57
C ARG A 60 -6.18 -6.25 -5.10
N ARG A 61 -4.90 -6.46 -4.79
CA ARG A 61 -4.40 -7.76 -4.29
C ARG A 61 -5.01 -8.10 -2.94
N ILE A 62 -5.09 -7.12 -2.02
CA ILE A 62 -5.73 -7.30 -0.71
C ILE A 62 -7.20 -7.64 -0.87
N ARG A 63 -7.97 -6.84 -1.63
CA ARG A 63 -9.41 -7.08 -1.83
C ARG A 63 -9.68 -8.47 -2.38
N GLY A 64 -8.93 -8.89 -3.39
CA GLY A 64 -9.07 -10.24 -3.94
C GLY A 64 -8.75 -11.35 -2.93
N PHE A 65 -7.86 -11.10 -1.98
CA PHE A 65 -7.58 -12.05 -0.90
C PHE A 65 -8.70 -12.08 0.14
N GLU A 66 -9.19 -10.92 0.57
CA GLU A 66 -10.31 -10.79 1.52
C GLU A 66 -11.58 -11.44 0.96
N GLU A 67 -11.88 -11.24 -0.33
CA GLU A 67 -13.03 -11.86 -1.00
C GLU A 67 -12.92 -13.38 -1.02
N ARG A 68 -11.75 -13.95 -1.36
CA ARG A 68 -11.53 -15.41 -1.35
C ARG A 68 -11.68 -15.97 0.06
N GLN A 69 -11.12 -15.29 1.06
CA GLN A 69 -11.24 -15.71 2.45
C GLN A 69 -12.70 -15.68 2.92
N ARG A 70 -13.46 -14.67 2.51
CA ARG A 70 -14.89 -14.55 2.80
C ARG A 70 -15.67 -15.70 2.16
N GLN A 71 -15.45 -15.99 0.88
CA GLN A 71 -16.11 -17.11 0.18
C GLN A 71 -15.82 -18.46 0.84
N PHE A 72 -14.57 -18.69 1.24
CA PHE A 72 -14.19 -19.91 1.95
C PHE A 72 -14.94 -20.06 3.28
N ARG A 73 -15.03 -18.97 4.05
CA ARG A 73 -15.78 -18.96 5.31
C ARG A 73 -17.28 -19.20 5.11
N GLU A 74 -17.88 -18.58 4.10
CA GLU A 74 -19.31 -18.77 3.78
C GLU A 74 -19.62 -20.21 3.33
N GLN A 75 -18.70 -20.85 2.59
CA GLN A 75 -18.84 -22.26 2.20
C GLN A 75 -18.75 -23.21 3.40
N GLU A 76 -17.80 -22.99 4.30
CA GLU A 76 -17.68 -23.78 5.54
C GLU A 76 -18.94 -23.65 6.40
N VAL A 77 -19.46 -22.44 6.59
CA VAL A 77 -20.72 -22.21 7.35
C VAL A 77 -21.88 -22.97 6.70
N ARG A 78 -22.07 -22.85 5.39
CA ARG A 78 -23.14 -23.57 4.68
C ARG A 78 -23.01 -25.09 4.81
N ARG A 79 -21.78 -25.61 4.78
CA ARG A 79 -21.51 -27.04 4.94
C ARG A 79 -21.87 -27.50 6.35
N THR A 80 -21.42 -26.78 7.37
CA THR A 80 -21.77 -27.08 8.77
C THR A 80 -23.28 -27.02 9.00
N GLU A 81 -23.97 -26.02 8.45
CA GLU A 81 -25.44 -25.90 8.52
C GLU A 81 -26.15 -27.09 7.87
N ALA A 82 -25.67 -27.56 6.70
CA ALA A 82 -26.22 -28.73 6.03
C ALA A 82 -25.99 -30.04 6.82
N GLU A 83 -24.80 -30.20 7.42
CA GLU A 83 -24.46 -31.35 8.28
C GLU A 83 -25.32 -31.37 9.55
N VAL A 84 -25.59 -30.21 10.15
CA VAL A 84 -26.48 -30.05 11.32
C VAL A 84 -27.94 -30.35 10.97
N HIS A 85 -28.44 -29.84 9.84
CA HIS A 85 -29.81 -30.11 9.38
C HIS A 85 -30.02 -31.60 9.04
N SER A 86 -29.02 -32.27 8.47
CA SER A 86 -29.05 -33.71 8.23
C SER A 86 -29.19 -34.51 9.53
N HIS A 87 -28.36 -34.18 10.55
CA HIS A 87 -28.41 -34.88 11.84
C HIS A 87 -29.70 -34.61 12.63
N SER A 88 -30.30 -33.43 12.50
CA SER A 88 -31.59 -33.13 13.16
C SER A 88 -32.77 -33.83 12.47
N SER A 89 -32.68 -34.10 11.17
CA SER A 89 -33.73 -34.80 10.41
C SER A 89 -33.81 -36.28 10.77
N ASP A 90 -32.67 -36.93 11.03
CA ASP A 90 -32.58 -38.33 11.46
C ASP A 90 -32.98 -38.54 12.94
N ALA A 91 -33.04 -37.46 13.74
CA ALA A 91 -33.34 -37.51 15.17
C ALA A 91 -34.84 -37.32 15.51
N SER A 92 -35.77 -37.55 14.57
CA SER A 92 -37.21 -37.51 14.89
C SER A 92 -37.59 -38.69 15.79
N PRO A 93 -38.02 -38.48 17.05
CA PRO A 93 -38.54 -39.56 17.88
C PRO A 93 -39.90 -39.95 17.31
N SER A 94 -40.07 -41.22 16.93
CA SER A 94 -41.38 -41.78 16.64
C SER A 94 -42.25 -41.66 17.89
N GLU A 95 -43.22 -40.75 17.88
CA GLU A 95 -44.29 -40.69 18.86
C GLU A 95 -45.08 -42.01 18.76
N THR A 96 -44.79 -42.95 19.67
CA THR A 96 -45.66 -44.13 19.85
C THR A 96 -46.89 -43.68 20.62
N SER A 97 -47.92 -43.30 19.87
CA SER A 97 -49.31 -43.25 20.34
C SER A 97 -49.89 -44.67 20.35
N GLY A 98 -50.53 -45.05 21.45
CA GLY A 98 -51.21 -46.34 21.66
C GLY A 98 -51.22 -46.66 23.16
N SER A 99 -52.19 -46.16 23.94
CA SER A 99 -53.57 -46.67 24.11
C SER A 99 -53.61 -48.08 24.71
N GLU A 100 -54.37 -48.17 25.83
CA GLU A 100 -54.76 -49.34 26.66
C GLU A 100 -53.84 -49.75 27.84
#